data_AF-A0A7W1AMT7-F1
#
_entry.id   AF-A0A7W1AMT7-F1
#
_cell.length_a   1.000
_cell.length_b   1.000
_cell.length_c   1.000
_cell.angle_alpha   90.00
_cell.angle_beta   90.00
_cell.angle_gamma   90.00
#
_symmetry.space_group_name_H-M   'P 1'
#
loop_
_entity.id
_entity.type
_entity.pdbx_description
1 polymer ?
#
loop_
_entity_poly.entity_id
_entity_poly.type
_entity_poly.pdbx_seq_one_letter_code
_entity_poly.pdbx_strand_id
1 'polypeptide(L)' 'MNPQRDAMLTSLQRDSFNYFLNKTNPANGVVIDKWHAGWPASIAAVGLALAAYPIGVRCGFMEREHAVQLTLATLRF' A
#
# COMPACT_ATOMS: atom_id res chain seq x y z
N MET A 1 -19.45 -16.00 13.54
CA MET A 1 -18.09 -15.54 13.20
C MET A 1 -17.09 -16.53 13.77
N ASN A 2 -16.04 -16.89 13.01
CA ASN A 2 -14.98 -17.77 13.49
C ASN A 2 -13.77 -16.88 13.82
N PRO A 3 -13.47 -16.62 15.11
CA PRO A 3 -12.43 -15.68 15.51
C PRO A 3 -11.03 -16.01 14.96
N GLN A 4 -10.70 -17.30 14.81
CA GLN A 4 -9.41 -17.71 14.26
C GLN A 4 -9.30 -17.40 12.76
N ARG A 5 -10.39 -17.59 12.02
CA ARG A 5 -10.46 -17.20 10.60
C ARG A 5 -10.37 -15.68 10.44
N ASP A 6 -11.09 -14.93 11.26
CA ASP A 6 -11.12 -13.46 11.17
C ASP A 6 -9.73 -12.85 11.50
N ALA A 7 -9.04 -13.41 12.49
CA ALA A 7 -7.65 -13.04 12.81
C ALA A 7 -6.67 -13.37 11.67
N MET A 8 -6.79 -14.57 11.07
CA MET A 8 -5.99 -14.97 9.91
C MET A 8 -6.20 -14.01 8.72
N LEU A 9 -7.45 -13.67 8.39
CA LEU A 9 -7.77 -12.75 7.30
C LEU A 9 -7.20 -11.35 7.55
N THR A 10 -7.26 -10.88 8.80
CA THR A 10 -6.67 -9.58 9.18
C THR A 10 -5.15 -9.58 9.00
N SER A 11 -4.47 -10.66 9.39
CA SER A 11 -3.02 -10.82 9.16
C SER A 11 -2.69 -10.81 7.68
N LEU A 12 -3.39 -11.62 6.88
CA LEU A 12 -3.19 -11.69 5.43
C LEU A 12 -3.40 -10.32 4.76
N GLN A 13 -4.42 -9.57 5.19
CA GLN A 13 -4.67 -8.23 4.67
C GLN A 13 -3.53 -7.26 5.03
N ARG A 14 -3.03 -7.30 6.27
CA ARG A 14 -1.89 -6.47 6.70
C ARG A 14 -0.62 -6.82 5.92
N ASP A 15 -0.33 -8.10 5.75
CA ASP A 15 0.83 -8.58 4.99
C ASP A 15 0.75 -8.18 3.52
N SER A 16 -0.44 -8.28 2.93
CA SER A 16 -0.69 -7.83 1.56
C SER A 16 -0.52 -6.31 1.43
N PHE A 17 -1.03 -5.53 2.40
CA PHE A 17 -0.89 -4.07 2.41
C PHE A 17 0.57 -3.62 2.58
N ASN A 18 1.37 -4.37 3.35
CA ASN A 18 2.80 -4.08 3.55
C ASN A 18 3.58 -4.07 2.23
N TYR A 19 3.07 -4.67 1.15
CA TYR A 19 3.64 -4.49 -0.19
C TYR A 19 3.76 -3.00 -0.53
N PHE A 20 2.67 -2.23 -0.41
CA PHE A 20 2.65 -0.82 -0.79
C PHE A 20 3.51 0.04 0.13
N LEU A 21 3.54 -0.24 1.44
CA LEU A 21 4.42 0.47 2.37
C LEU A 21 5.90 0.31 2.02
N ASN A 22 6.31 -0.91 1.64
CA ASN A 22 7.72 -1.21 1.41
C ASN A 22 8.18 -0.91 -0.01
N LYS A 23 7.26 -0.93 -0.98
CA LYS A 23 7.58 -0.93 -2.41
C LYS A 23 7.13 0.32 -3.18
N THR A 24 6.58 1.30 -2.47
CA THR A 24 6.36 2.63 -2.99
C THR A 24 7.63 3.46 -2.82
N ASN A 25 8.08 4.15 -3.88
CA ASN A 25 9.11 5.16 -3.75
C ASN A 25 8.51 6.41 -3.08
N PRO A 26 8.98 6.82 -1.90
CA PRO A 26 8.37 7.95 -1.16
C PRO A 26 8.56 9.30 -1.85
N ALA A 27 9.52 9.44 -2.77
CA ALA A 27 9.81 10.71 -3.43
C ALA A 27 8.79 11.06 -4.53
N ASN A 28 8.25 10.07 -5.23
CA ASN A 28 7.34 10.26 -6.36
C ASN A 28 6.10 9.35 -6.32
N GLY A 29 5.96 8.52 -5.28
CA GLY A 29 4.78 7.69 -5.06
C GLY A 29 4.57 6.56 -6.07
N VAL A 30 5.56 6.25 -6.92
CA VAL A 30 5.45 5.12 -7.87
C VAL A 30 5.72 3.79 -7.17
N VAL A 31 5.04 2.74 -7.60
CA VAL A 31 5.12 1.40 -7.00
C VAL A 31 5.78 0.44 -7.99
N ILE A 32 6.74 -0.35 -7.53
CA ILE A 32 7.33 -1.41 -8.38
C ILE A 32 6.26 -2.44 -8.75
N ASP A 33 6.34 -3.01 -9.95
CA ASP A 33 5.36 -3.99 -10.42
C ASP A 33 5.42 -5.31 -9.65
N LYS A 34 6.60 -5.70 -9.20
CA LYS A 34 6.84 -6.96 -8.49
C LYS A 34 7.94 -6.81 -7.44
N TRP A 35 7.87 -7.61 -6.37
CA TRP A 35 8.90 -7.72 -5.33
C TRP A 35 10.20 -8.35 -5.87
N HIS A 36 10.93 -7.59 -6.68
CA HIS A 36 12.25 -7.94 -7.20
C HIS A 36 13.09 -6.67 -7.35
N ALA A 37 14.38 -6.76 -7.04
CA ALA A 37 15.29 -5.63 -7.19
C ALA A 37 15.42 -5.23 -8.67
N GLY A 38 15.48 -3.93 -8.94
CA GLY A 38 15.68 -3.37 -10.29
C GLY A 38 14.47 -3.50 -11.24
N TRP A 39 13.30 -3.92 -10.73
CA TRP A 39 12.10 -4.07 -11.55
C TRP A 39 11.40 -2.71 -11.78
N PRO A 40 10.79 -2.47 -12.97
CA PRO A 40 10.14 -1.20 -13.25
C PRO A 40 8.91 -0.93 -12.38
N ALA A 41 8.49 0.34 -12.38
CA ALA A 41 7.23 0.77 -11.80
C ALA A 41 6.02 0.35 -12.67
N SER A 42 4.86 0.17 -12.03
CA SER A 42 3.61 -0.22 -12.69
C SER A 42 2.48 0.72 -12.33
N ILE A 43 1.84 1.32 -13.34
CA ILE A 43 0.72 2.23 -13.11
C ILE A 43 -0.50 1.53 -12.52
N ALA A 44 -0.67 0.23 -12.80
CA ALA A 44 -1.72 -0.58 -12.19
C ALA A 44 -1.45 -0.77 -10.68
N ALA A 45 -0.21 -1.06 -10.31
CA ALA A 45 0.19 -1.17 -8.91
C ALA A 45 0.03 0.18 -8.17
N VAL A 46 0.38 1.29 -8.83
CA VAL A 46 0.16 2.65 -8.30
C VAL A 46 -1.32 2.93 -8.06
N GLY A 47 -2.19 2.64 -9.03
CA GLY A 47 -3.64 2.82 -8.88
C GLY A 47 -4.22 2.00 -7.73
N LEU A 48 -3.76 0.75 -7.58
CA LEU A 48 -4.17 -0.10 -6.47
C LEU A 48 -3.68 0.43 -5.12
N ALA A 49 -2.45 0.95 -5.03
CA ALA A 49 -1.92 1.56 -3.82
C ALA A 49 -2.75 2.78 -3.38
N LEU A 50 -3.10 3.67 -4.31
CA LEU A 50 -3.95 4.83 -4.05
C LEU A 50 -5.33 4.42 -3.51
N ALA A 51 -5.93 3.37 -4.07
CA ALA A 51 -7.19 2.82 -3.57
C ALA A 51 -7.03 2.14 -2.20
N ALA A 52 -5.87 1.56 -1.91
CA ALA A 52 -5.59 0.86 -0.67
C ALA A 52 -5.27 1.79 0.50
N TYR A 53 -4.68 2.97 0.28
CA TYR A 53 -4.25 3.86 1.38
C TYR A 53 -5.39 4.25 2.34
N PRO A 54 -6.60 4.66 1.89
CA PRO A 54 -7.70 4.96 2.81
C PRO A 54 -8.15 3.73 3.63
N ILE A 55 -8.06 2.54 3.04
CA ILE A 55 -8.37 1.27 3.72
C ILE A 55 -7.29 1.00 4.79
N GLY A 56 -6.02 1.18 4.45
CA GLY A 56 -4.90 1.06 5.39
C GLY A 56 -5.03 2.01 6.57
N VAL A 57 -5.43 3.26 6.34
CA VAL A 57 -5.71 4.24 7.41
C VAL A 57 -6.83 3.76 8.32
N ARG A 58 -7.98 3.36 7.75
CA ARG A 58 -9.12 2.88 8.54
C ARG A 58 -8.80 1.61 9.35
N CYS A 59 -7.96 0.73 8.80
CA CYS A 59 -7.53 -0.50 9.44
C CYS A 59 -6.35 -0.32 10.42
N GLY A 60 -5.80 0.91 10.57
CA GLY A 60 -4.64 1.16 11.44
C GLY A 60 -3.34 0.52 10.92
N PHE A 61 -3.20 0.40 9.60
CA PHE A 61 -1.99 -0.12 8.95
C PHE A 61 -1.04 1.00 8.49
N MET A 62 -1.55 2.23 8.39
CA MET A 62 -0.82 3.41 7.93
C MET A 62 -1.42 4.67 8.57
N GLU A 63 -0.59 5.63 8.93
CA GLU A 63 -1.05 6.94 9.41
C GLU A 63 -1.68 7.76 8.27
N ARG A 64 -2.70 8.55 8.60
CA ARG A 64 -3.43 9.36 7.61
C ARG A 64 -2.51 10.35 6.90
N GLU A 65 -1.61 10.98 7.63
CA GLU A 65 -0.66 11.96 7.13
C GLU A 65 0.28 11.32 6.09
N HIS A 66 0.74 10.10 6.36
CA HIS A 66 1.60 9.34 5.44
C HIS A 66 0.85 8.99 4.15
N ALA A 67 -0.42 8.55 4.25
CA ALA A 67 -1.27 8.31 3.09
C ALA A 67 -1.44 9.56 2.21
N VAL A 68 -1.65 10.73 2.83
CA VAL A 68 -1.78 12.01 2.12
C VAL A 68 -0.47 12.38 1.42
N GLN A 69 0.68 12.24 2.10
CA GLN A 69 1.99 12.54 1.53
C GLN A 69 2.28 11.70 0.29
N LEU A 70 2.09 10.38 0.36
CA LEU A 70 2.31 9.48 -0.77
C LEU A 70 1.34 9.79 -1.92
N THR A 71 0.07 10.04 -1.62
CA THR A 71 -0.93 10.40 -2.63
C THR A 71 -0.54 11.68 -3.37
N LEU A 72 -0.12 12.72 -2.65
CA LEU A 72 0.33 13.97 -3.26
C LEU A 72 1.62 13.81 -4.06
N ALA A 73 2.56 12.98 -3.59
CA ALA A 73 3.77 12.67 -4.34
C ALA A 73 3.44 11.98 -5.66
N THR A 74 2.55 10.99 -5.65
CA THR A 74 2.09 10.29 -6.87
C THR A 74 1.41 11.24 -7.86
N LEU A 75 0.55 12.14 -7.40
CA LEU A 75 -0.23 13.03 -8.27
C LEU A 75 0.57 14.22 -8.83
N ARG A 76 1.76 14.50 -8.29
CA ARG A 76 2.64 15.60 -8.72
C ARG A 76 3.82 15.14 -9.58
N PHE A 77 4.03 13.83 -9.68
CA PHE A 77 5.01 13.22 -10.57
C PHE A 77 4.54 13.28 -12.02
#